data_AF-A0A9E2RDV8-F1
#
_entry.id   AF-A0A9E2RDV8-F1
#
_cell.length_a   1.000
_cell.length_b   1.000
_cell.length_c   1.000
_cell.angle_alpha   90.00
_cell.angle_beta   90.00
_cell.angle_gamma   90.00
#
_symmetry.space_group_name_H-M   'P 1'
#
loop_
_entity.id
_entity.type
_entity.pdbx_description
1 polymer ?
#
loop_
_entity_poly.entity_id
_entity_poly.type
_entity_poly.pdbx_seq_one_letter_code
_entity_poly.pdbx_strand_id
1 'polypeptide(L)'
;MTKRTTKPEPTAAETYAARRNDIARLMDVLQMELDKHAEQAKVDPRNWGHTGDLGKVRSDLIDLVGFMSGRDREHVEAFLADAE
;
A
#
# COMPACT_ATOMS: atom_id res chain seq x y z
N MET A 1 35.39 -30.67 -17.83
CA MET A 1 35.05 -29.31 -17.36
C MET A 1 33.56 -29.08 -17.58
N THR A 2 32.75 -29.10 -16.53
CA THR A 2 31.32 -28.81 -16.62
C THR A 2 31.12 -27.29 -16.62
N LYS A 3 30.57 -26.74 -17.72
CA LYS A 3 30.20 -25.33 -17.81
C LYS A 3 29.08 -25.04 -16.81
N ARG A 4 29.35 -24.16 -15.85
CA ARG A 4 28.33 -23.63 -14.92
C ARG A 4 27.47 -22.63 -15.71
N THR A 5 26.25 -22.99 -16.05
CA THR A 5 25.25 -22.07 -16.61
C THR A 5 24.72 -21.20 -15.48
N THR A 6 25.07 -19.92 -15.48
CA THR A 6 24.43 -18.92 -14.60
C THR A 6 23.03 -18.63 -15.13
N LYS A 7 22.04 -18.57 -14.23
CA LYS A 7 20.69 -18.11 -14.63
C LYS A 7 20.81 -16.70 -15.20
N PRO A 8 20.14 -16.39 -16.33
CA PRO A 8 20.08 -15.02 -16.84
C PRO A 8 19.45 -14.11 -15.79
N GLU A 9 19.93 -12.87 -15.70
CA GLU A 9 19.26 -11.84 -14.91
C GLU A 9 17.89 -11.53 -15.52
N PRO A 10 16.88 -11.24 -14.69
CA PRO A 10 15.55 -10.91 -15.17
C PRO A 10 15.59 -9.59 -15.95
N THR A 11 14.80 -9.55 -17.01
CA THR A 11 14.57 -8.33 -17.80
C THR A 11 13.80 -7.28 -16.99
N ALA A 12 13.81 -6.04 -17.49
CA ALA A 12 12.99 -4.97 -16.91
C ALA A 12 11.49 -5.31 -16.91
N ALA A 13 11.00 -5.99 -17.96
CA ALA A 13 9.60 -6.39 -18.08
C ALA A 13 9.21 -7.46 -17.04
N GLU A 14 10.07 -8.46 -16.85
CA GLU A 14 9.86 -9.49 -15.81
C GLU A 14 9.91 -8.89 -14.41
N THR A 15 10.87 -7.99 -14.17
CA THR A 15 11.00 -7.28 -12.90
C THR A 15 9.77 -6.40 -12.62
N TYR A 16 9.26 -5.69 -13.63
CA TYR A 16 8.05 -4.89 -13.50
C TYR A 16 6.84 -5.77 -13.18
N ALA A 17 6.64 -6.88 -13.90
CA ALA A 17 5.53 -7.80 -13.68
C ALA A 17 5.58 -8.42 -12.27
N ALA A 18 6.77 -8.84 -11.81
CA ALA A 18 6.97 -9.36 -10.46
C ALA A 18 6.59 -8.31 -9.40
N ARG A 19 7.11 -7.09 -9.52
CA ARG A 19 6.79 -5.99 -8.58
C ARG A 19 5.31 -5.64 -8.57
N ARG A 20 4.66 -5.64 -9.73
CA ARG A 20 3.22 -5.39 -9.82
C ARG A 20 2.41 -6.49 -9.12
N ASN A 21 2.83 -7.75 -9.24
CA ASN A 21 2.21 -8.86 -8.52
C ASN A 21 2.42 -8.76 -7.01
N ASP A 22 3.62 -8.36 -6.57
CA ASP A 22 3.90 -8.17 -5.15
C ASP A 22 3.08 -7.03 -4.56
N ILE A 23 2.95 -5.91 -5.27
CA ILE A 23 2.07 -4.79 -4.87
C ILE A 23 0.63 -5.27 -4.74
N ALA A 24 0.10 -6.04 -5.70
CA ALA A 24 -1.25 -6.58 -5.60
C ALA A 24 -1.46 -7.40 -4.32
N ARG A 25 -0.52 -8.30 -4.00
CA ARG A 25 -0.55 -9.08 -2.76
C ARG A 25 -0.46 -8.22 -1.51
N LEU A 26 0.36 -7.16 -1.53
CA LEU A 26 0.45 -6.24 -0.41
C LEU A 26 -0.86 -5.46 -0.20
N MET A 27 -1.58 -5.12 -1.27
CA MET A 27 -2.91 -4.50 -1.16
C MET A 27 -3.93 -5.47 -0.55
N ASP A 28 -3.91 -6.74 -0.95
CA ASP A 28 -4.78 -7.77 -0.35
C ASP A 28 -4.50 -7.92 1.16
N VAL A 29 -3.22 -7.99 1.54
CA VAL A 29 -2.82 -8.07 2.95
C VAL A 29 -3.20 -6.81 3.71
N LEU A 30 -3.01 -5.63 3.13
CA LEU A 30 -3.41 -4.36 3.76
C LEU A 30 -4.91 -4.36 4.07
N GLN A 31 -5.76 -4.83 3.17
CA GLN A 31 -7.19 -4.94 3.42
C GLN A 31 -7.48 -5.90 4.59
N MET A 32 -6.82 -7.06 4.63
CA MET A 32 -6.98 -8.02 5.74
C MET A 32 -6.57 -7.42 7.09
N GLU A 33 -5.51 -6.62 7.13
CA GLU A 33 -5.06 -5.97 8.37
C GLU A 33 -5.99 -4.83 8.79
N LEU A 34 -6.56 -4.07 7.84
CA LEU A 34 -7.59 -3.07 8.12
C LEU A 34 -8.85 -3.71 8.73
N ASP A 35 -9.27 -4.87 8.22
CA ASP A 35 -10.42 -5.60 8.76
C ASP A 35 -10.16 -6.07 10.20
N LYS A 36 -8.98 -6.64 10.48
CA LYS A 36 -8.58 -7.01 11.85
C LYS A 36 -8.51 -5.81 12.77
N HIS A 37 -7.96 -4.70 12.29
CA HIS A 37 -7.88 -3.46 13.05
C HIS A 37 -9.27 -2.91 13.38
N ALA A 38 -10.23 -3.02 12.45
CA ALA A 38 -11.62 -2.65 12.70
C ALA A 38 -12.26 -3.53 13.80
N GLU A 39 -12.00 -4.83 13.83
CA GLU A 39 -12.45 -5.70 14.92
C GLU A 39 -11.83 -5.31 16.27
N GLN A 40 -10.54 -4.95 16.30
CA GLN A 40 -9.88 -4.49 17.52
C GLN A 40 -10.47 -3.18 18.04
N ALA A 41 -10.73 -2.21 17.15
CA ALA A 41 -11.33 -0.93 17.52
C ALA A 41 -12.74 -1.08 18.12
N LYS A 42 -13.50 -2.14 17.75
CA LYS A 42 -14.79 -2.44 18.37
C LYS A 42 -14.66 -2.90 19.83
N VAL A 43 -13.55 -3.53 20.19
CA VAL A 43 -13.31 -4.03 21.56
C VAL A 43 -13.06 -2.88 22.53
N ASP A 44 -12.35 -1.84 22.09
CA ASP A 44 -12.17 -0.59 22.85
C ASP A 44 -12.46 0.65 21.99
N PRO A 45 -13.75 1.04 21.88
CA PRO A 45 -14.17 2.17 21.05
C PRO A 45 -13.66 3.54 21.52
N ARG A 46 -13.09 3.63 22.73
CA ARG A 46 -12.54 4.88 23.28
C ARG A 46 -11.03 4.99 23.08
N ASN A 47 -10.39 3.95 22.56
CA ASN A 47 -8.98 3.97 22.25
C ASN A 47 -8.71 4.81 20.99
N TRP A 48 -8.30 6.07 21.20
CA TRP A 48 -7.89 6.99 20.15
C TRP A 48 -6.64 6.55 19.39
N GLY A 49 -5.88 5.58 19.91
CA GLY A 49 -4.75 4.98 19.21
C GLY A 49 -5.16 4.40 17.86
N HIS A 50 -6.29 3.69 17.79
CA HIS A 50 -6.81 3.11 16.55
C HIS A 50 -7.14 4.18 15.49
N THR A 51 -7.71 5.31 15.91
CA THR A 51 -7.95 6.44 15.02
C THR A 51 -6.64 7.05 14.52
N GLY A 52 -5.64 7.18 15.39
CA GLY A 52 -4.30 7.67 15.04
C GLY A 52 -3.59 6.76 14.03
N ASP A 53 -3.66 5.44 14.23
CA ASP A 53 -3.10 4.43 13.34
C ASP A 53 -3.69 4.55 11.93
N LEU A 54 -5.02 4.67 11.82
CA LEU A 54 -5.69 4.89 10.53
C LEU A 54 -5.33 6.25 9.91
N GLY A 55 -5.12 7.29 10.73
CA GLY A 55 -4.62 8.58 10.26
C GLY A 55 -3.25 8.47 9.58
N LYS A 56 -2.33 7.68 10.16
CA LYS A 56 -1.02 7.41 9.55
C LYS A 56 -1.14 6.61 8.26
N VAL A 57 -1.94 5.54 8.25
CA VAL A 57 -2.17 4.71 7.05
C VAL A 57 -2.74 5.56 5.91
N ARG A 58 -3.76 6.39 6.19
CA ARG A 58 -4.33 7.33 5.22
C ARG A 58 -3.26 8.28 4.67
N SER A 59 -2.44 8.86 5.54
CA SER A 59 -1.38 9.78 5.13
C SER A 59 -0.38 9.15 4.16
N ASP A 60 0.04 7.91 4.44
CA ASP A 60 1.01 7.20 3.60
C ASP A 60 0.43 6.81 2.25
N LEU A 61 -0.85 6.41 2.22
CA LEU A 61 -1.55 6.10 0.98
C LEU A 61 -1.71 7.35 0.10
N ILE A 62 -1.98 8.50 0.70
CA ILE A 62 -2.03 9.78 -0.02
C ILE A 62 -0.68 10.10 -0.66
N ASP A 63 0.41 9.98 0.09
CA ASP A 63 1.75 10.26 -0.43
C ASP A 63 2.12 9.28 -1.55
N LEU A 64 1.77 8.00 -1.41
CA LEU A 64 1.96 6.98 -2.44
C LEU A 64 1.16 7.28 -3.71
N VAL A 65 -0.11 7.67 -3.57
CA VAL A 65 -0.97 8.05 -4.71
C VAL A 65 -0.45 9.32 -5.38
N GLY A 66 -0.02 10.32 -4.60
CA GLY A 66 0.60 11.54 -5.12
C GLY A 66 1.81 11.21 -5.98
N PHE A 67 2.72 10.37 -5.46
CA PHE A 67 3.88 9.88 -6.21
C PHE A 67 3.49 9.17 -7.52
N MET A 68 2.53 8.25 -7.47
CA MET A 68 2.13 7.45 -8.64
C MET A 68 1.38 8.27 -9.70
N SER A 69 0.63 9.28 -9.27
CA SER A 69 -0.22 10.11 -10.13
C SER A 69 0.47 11.38 -10.63
N GLY A 70 1.64 11.72 -10.08
CA GLY A 70 2.33 12.98 -10.35
C GLY A 70 1.61 14.21 -9.78
N ARG A 71 0.73 14.01 -8.78
CA ARG A 71 -0.01 15.07 -8.11
C ARG A 71 0.59 15.34 -6.74
N ASP A 72 0.47 16.58 -6.27
CA ASP A 72 0.79 16.89 -4.89
C ASP A 72 -0.25 16.30 -3.93
N ARG A 73 0.13 16.27 -2.65
CA ARG A 73 -0.70 15.78 -1.56
C ARG A 73 -2.03 16.52 -1.45
N GLU A 74 -2.00 17.84 -1.59
CA GLU A 74 -3.17 18.71 -1.45
C GLU A 74 -4.24 18.34 -2.48
N HIS A 75 -3.84 18.05 -3.71
CA HIS A 75 -4.75 17.62 -4.76
C HIS A 75 -5.38 16.25 -4.46
N VAL A 76 -4.61 15.31 -3.93
CA VAL A 76 -5.13 13.98 -3.55
C VAL A 76 -6.08 14.11 -2.36
N GLU A 77 -5.77 14.96 -1.39
CA GLU A 77 -6.65 15.25 -0.25
C GLU A 77 -7.96 15.92 -0.68
N ALA A 78 -7.90 16.88 -1.62
CA ALA A 78 -9.08 17.51 -2.20
C ALA A 78 -9.99 16.50 -2.91
N PHE A 79 -9.39 15.59 -3.70
CA PHE A 79 -10.15 14.50 -4.33
C PHE A 79 -10.88 13.60 -3.32
N LEU A 80 -10.26 13.32 -2.17
CA LEU A 80 -10.90 12.53 -1.11
C LEU A 80 -12.02 13.30 -0.41
N ALA A 81 -11.86 14.61 -0.20
CA ALA A 81 -12.87 15.45 0.44
C ALA A 81 -14.13 15.64 -0.43
N ASP A 82 -13.98 15.65 -1.76
CA ASP A 82 -15.10 15.74 -2.70
C ASP A 82 -15.90 14.42 -2.83
N ALA A 83 -15.38 13.32 -2.28
CA ALA A 83 -16.00 11.99 -2.33
C ALA A 83 -16.89 11.66 -1.11
N GLU A 84 -16.96 12.55 -0.11
CA GLU A 84 -17.88 12.49 1.04
C GLU A 84 -19.18 13.25 0.80
#